data_AF-A0A2V8Q0Q5-F1
#
_entry.id   AF-A0A2V8Q0Q5-F1
#
_cell.length_a   1.000
_cell.length_b   1.000
_cell.length_c   1.000
_cell.angle_alpha   90.00
_cell.angle_beta   90.00
_cell.angle_gamma   90.00
#
_symmetry.space_group_name_H-M   'P 1'
#
loop_
_entity.id
_entity.type
_entity.pdbx_description
1 polymer ?
#
loop_
_entity_poly.entity_id
_entity_poly.type
_entity_poly.pdbx_seq_one_letter_code
_entity_poly.pdbx_strand_id
1 'polypeptide(L)'
;MGADYYQTLDDMRQDLKNGIPRVGIGEGSVIRRAIIDKNARIGNGARLLNEAGTVEAESEDKSYYIRDGIIIVPKNAVIKDGTVI
;
A
#
# COMPACT_ATOMS: atom_id res chain seq x y z
N MET A 1 -2.96 5.32 11.98
CA MET A 1 -1.79 4.77 11.26
C MET A 1 -0.54 5.44 11.77
N GLY A 2 0.56 4.70 11.85
CA GLY A 2 1.87 5.21 12.23
C GLY A 2 2.95 4.29 11.66
N ALA A 3 4.20 4.72 11.72
CA ALA A 3 5.34 3.83 11.52
C ALA A 3 5.91 3.49 12.90
N ASP A 4 6.26 2.23 13.13
CA ASP A 4 6.98 1.85 14.36
C ASP A 4 8.42 2.41 14.37
N TYR A 5 8.92 2.83 13.21
CA TYR A 5 10.27 3.35 13.01
C TYR A 5 10.29 4.37 11.86
N TYR A 6 11.20 5.33 11.93
CA TYR A 6 11.54 6.18 10.80
C TYR A 6 12.65 5.48 10.01
N GLN A 7 12.48 5.37 8.68
CA GLN A 7 13.55 4.89 7.82
C GLN A 7 14.70 5.89 7.80
N THR A 8 15.94 5.42 7.82
CA THR A 8 17.09 6.31 7.61
C THR A 8 17.18 6.72 6.14
N LEU A 9 17.95 7.77 5.84
CA LEU A 9 18.19 8.18 4.45
C LEU A 9 18.88 7.09 3.63
N ASP A 10 19.74 6.28 4.26
CA ASP A 10 20.40 5.16 3.59
C ASP A 10 19.44 3.99 3.33
N ASP A 11 18.56 3.66 4.28
CA ASP A 11 17.49 2.67 4.07
C ASP A 11 16.59 3.08 2.91
N MET A 12 16.16 4.35 2.88
CA MET A 12 15.33 4.89 1.80
C MET A 12 16.01 4.84 0.43
N ARG A 13 17.34 5.01 0.38
CA ARG A 13 18.12 4.89 -0.87
C ARG A 13 18.30 3.44 -1.30
N GLN A 14 18.52 2.53 -0.35
CA GLN A 14 18.65 1.11 -0.64
C GLN A 14 17.31 0.53 -1.11
N ASP A 15 16.22 0.85 -0.43
CA ASP A 15 14.86 0.46 -0.82
C ASP A 15 14.55 0.94 -2.23
N LEU A 16 14.86 2.21 -2.54
CA LEU A 16 14.68 2.77 -3.89
C LEU A 16 15.52 2.02 -4.94
N LYS A 17 16.77 1.67 -4.64
CA LYS A 17 17.62 0.86 -5.54
C LYS A 17 17.08 -0.55 -5.76
N ASN A 18 16.42 -1.11 -4.76
CA ASN A 18 15.85 -2.46 -4.80
C ASN A 18 14.41 -2.48 -5.33
N GLY A 19 13.85 -1.33 -5.72
CA GLY A 19 12.46 -1.21 -6.17
C GLY A 19 11.43 -1.50 -5.08
N ILE A 20 11.82 -1.34 -3.81
CA ILE A 20 10.96 -1.55 -2.64
C ILE A 20 10.34 -0.20 -2.25
N PRO A 21 9.01 -0.09 -2.20
CA PRO A 21 8.37 1.13 -1.70
C PRO A 21 8.72 1.40 -0.24
N ARG A 22 8.83 2.68 0.09
CA ARG A 22 9.05 3.14 1.47
C ARG A 22 7.86 2.80 2.36
N VAL A 23 8.09 2.74 3.66
CA VAL A 23 7.00 2.63 4.62
C VAL A 23 6.11 3.87 4.52
N GLY A 24 4.81 3.65 4.47
CA GLY A 24 3.81 4.69 4.31
C GLY A 24 3.25 4.76 2.90
N ILE A 25 2.85 5.96 2.48
CA ILE A 25 2.15 6.20 1.23
C ILE A 25 3.11 6.89 0.24
N GLY A 26 3.35 6.24 -0.90
CA GLY A 26 4.16 6.76 -1.98
C GLY A 26 3.57 7.99 -2.64
N GLU A 27 4.43 8.79 -3.25
CA GLU A 27 4.06 10.05 -3.92
C GLU A 27 3.06 9.81 -5.06
N GLY A 28 2.09 10.71 -5.22
CA GLY A 28 1.09 10.64 -6.28
C GLY A 28 0.06 9.52 -6.13
N SER A 29 0.06 8.79 -5.01
CA SER A 29 -0.93 7.75 -4.74
C SER A 29 -2.30 8.35 -4.46
N VAL A 30 -3.35 7.66 -4.90
CA VAL A 30 -4.75 8.03 -4.64
C VAL A 30 -5.45 6.89 -3.92
N ILE A 31 -5.90 7.15 -2.71
CA ILE A 31 -6.51 6.13 -1.84
C ILE A 31 -7.91 6.60 -1.43
N ARG A 32 -8.92 5.77 -1.67
CA ARG A 32 -10.32 6.06 -1.33
C ARG A 32 -10.96 4.85 -0.67
N ARG A 33 -11.68 5.08 0.44
CA ARG A 33 -12.38 4.02 1.19
C ARG A 33 -11.47 2.83 1.50
N ALA A 34 -10.32 3.12 2.12
CA ALA A 34 -9.34 2.09 2.47
C ALA A 34 -8.87 2.19 3.92
N ILE A 35 -8.50 1.05 4.48
CA ILE A 35 -7.82 0.85 5.77
C ILE A 35 -6.40 0.35 5.45
N ILE A 36 -5.39 1.10 5.87
CA ILE A 36 -3.98 0.89 5.48
C ILE A 36 -3.07 0.31 6.58
N ASP A 37 -3.56 -0.27 7.67
CA ASP A 37 -2.77 -0.75 8.83
C ASP A 37 -1.39 -0.08 9.13
N LYS A 38 -0.51 -0.74 9.88
CA LYS A 38 0.79 -0.22 10.29
C LYS A 38 1.90 -0.74 9.39
N ASN A 39 2.90 0.11 9.12
CA ASN A 39 4.09 -0.24 8.34
C ASN A 39 3.80 -0.76 6.91
N ALA A 40 2.58 -0.57 6.41
CA ALA A 40 2.25 -0.85 5.02
C ALA A 40 3.10 0.05 4.11
N ARG A 41 3.44 -0.46 2.94
CA ARG A 41 4.31 0.17 1.94
C ARG A 41 3.51 0.34 0.67
N ILE A 42 2.98 1.52 0.43
CA ILE A 42 2.25 1.83 -0.80
C ILE A 42 3.20 2.50 -1.78
N GLY A 43 3.34 1.90 -2.96
CA GLY A 43 4.17 2.40 -4.05
C GLY A 43 3.70 3.73 -4.61
N ASN A 44 4.61 4.41 -5.31
CA ASN A 44 4.32 5.68 -5.96
C ASN A 44 3.25 5.50 -7.05
N GLY A 45 2.32 6.44 -7.15
CA GLY A 45 1.26 6.42 -8.15
C GLY A 45 0.25 5.27 -7.99
N ALA A 46 0.23 4.57 -6.85
CA ALA A 46 -0.77 3.53 -6.60
C ALA A 46 -2.18 4.12 -6.49
N ARG A 47 -3.17 3.46 -7.08
CA ARG A 47 -4.57 3.88 -7.10
C ARG A 47 -5.44 2.82 -6.41
N LEU A 48 -5.75 3.04 -5.15
CA LEU A 48 -6.62 2.17 -4.34
C LEU A 48 -8.01 2.80 -4.29
N LEU A 49 -8.83 2.51 -5.31
CA LEU A 49 -10.10 3.20 -5.54
C LEU A 49 -11.31 2.27 -5.56
N ASN A 50 -11.09 0.97 -5.82
CA ASN A 50 -12.11 -0.04 -6.05
C ASN A 50 -13.17 0.46 -7.06
N GLU A 51 -12.70 0.91 -8.24
CA GLU A 51 -13.60 1.47 -9.27
C GLU A 51 -14.61 0.44 -9.78
N ALA A 52 -14.28 -0.86 -9.66
CA ALA A 52 -15.17 -1.97 -9.99
C ALA A 52 -16.33 -2.16 -8.99
N GLY A 53 -16.29 -1.53 -7.82
CA GLY A 53 -17.33 -1.69 -6.80
C GLY A 53 -17.39 -3.09 -6.18
N THR A 54 -16.26 -3.81 -6.19
CA THR A 54 -16.16 -5.16 -5.64
C THR A 54 -16.46 -5.16 -4.15
N VAL A 55 -17.31 -6.07 -3.69
CA VAL A 55 -17.71 -6.15 -2.27
C VAL A 55 -16.69 -6.96 -1.46
N GLU A 56 -16.24 -8.08 -2.02
CA GLU A 56 -15.35 -9.05 -1.39
C GLU A 56 -14.25 -9.45 -2.39
N ALA A 57 -12.98 -9.30 -2.01
CA ALA A 57 -11.84 -9.76 -2.80
C ALA A 57 -10.63 -10.07 -1.91
N GLU A 58 -9.74 -10.91 -2.42
CA GLU A 58 -8.45 -11.21 -1.79
C GLU A 58 -7.38 -11.26 -2.87
N SER A 59 -6.27 -10.55 -2.65
CA SER A 59 -5.12 -10.64 -3.55
C SER A 59 -4.42 -11.99 -3.40
N GLU A 60 -3.94 -12.56 -4.50
CA GLU A 60 -3.22 -13.85 -4.48
C GLU A 60 -1.99 -13.82 -3.56
N ASP A 61 -1.31 -12.68 -3.48
CA ASP A 61 -0.14 -12.46 -2.63
C ASP A 61 -0.49 -11.91 -1.23
N LYS A 62 -1.78 -11.84 -0.89
CA LYS A 62 -2.28 -11.30 0.40
C LYS A 62 -1.82 -9.87 0.70
N SER A 63 -1.50 -9.11 -0.35
CA SER A 63 -1.09 -7.70 -0.24
C SER A 63 -2.27 -6.78 0.10
N TYR A 64 -3.50 -7.17 -0.23
CA TYR A 64 -4.72 -6.50 0.18
C TYR A 64 -5.92 -7.44 0.22
N TYR A 65 -6.97 -6.99 0.89
CA TYR A 65 -8.30 -7.57 0.92
C TYR A 65 -9.33 -6.49 0.58
N ILE A 66 -10.48 -6.88 0.06
CA ILE A 66 -11.66 -6.01 0.01
C ILE A 66 -12.75 -6.67 0.83
N ARG A 67 -13.31 -5.93 1.79
CA ARG A 67 -14.44 -6.33 2.63
C ARG A 67 -15.43 -5.19 2.68
N ASP A 68 -16.70 -5.45 2.40
CA ASP A 68 -17.76 -4.43 2.29
C ASP A 68 -17.41 -3.25 1.36
N GLY A 69 -16.64 -3.54 0.30
CA GLY A 69 -16.14 -2.53 -0.63
C GLY A 69 -15.09 -1.58 -0.05
N ILE A 70 -14.53 -1.90 1.12
CA ILE A 70 -13.41 -1.20 1.75
C ILE A 70 -12.13 -1.98 1.45
N ILE A 71 -11.13 -1.29 0.89
CA ILE A 71 -9.81 -1.89 0.65
C ILE A 71 -9.06 -1.97 1.98
N ILE A 72 -8.51 -3.12 2.33
CA ILE A 72 -7.76 -3.36 3.55
C ILE A 72 -6.36 -3.80 3.17
N VAL A 73 -5.36 -2.97 3.45
CA VAL A 73 -3.94 -3.29 3.30
C VAL A 73 -3.41 -3.67 4.69
N PRO A 74 -3.01 -4.93 4.92
CA PRO A 74 -2.62 -5.41 6.24
C PRO A 74 -1.22 -4.93 6.65
N LYS A 75 -0.87 -5.13 7.92
CA LYS A 75 0.44 -4.76 8.47
C LYS A 75 1.60 -5.29 7.63
N ASN A 76 2.59 -4.43 7.33
CA ASN A 76 3.78 -4.73 6.53
C ASN A 76 3.52 -5.14 5.08
N ALA A 77 2.28 -5.10 4.58
CA ALA A 77 2.02 -5.41 3.18
C ALA A 77 2.65 -4.38 2.25
N VAL A 78 2.96 -4.83 1.04
CA VAL A 78 3.58 -4.02 0.00
C VAL A 78 2.63 -3.95 -1.19
N ILE A 79 2.22 -2.74 -1.54
CA ILE A 79 1.56 -2.44 -2.80
C ILE A 79 2.62 -1.81 -3.71
N LYS A 80 2.81 -2.36 -4.90
CA LYS A 80 3.85 -1.90 -5.84
C LYS A 80 3.48 -0.56 -6.47
N ASP A 81 4.49 0.13 -7.01
CA ASP A 81 4.30 1.37 -7.76
C ASP A 81 3.30 1.17 -8.91
N GLY A 82 2.40 2.14 -9.08
CA GLY A 82 1.39 2.13 -10.13
C GLY A 82 0.29 1.06 -10.00
N THR A 83 0.23 0.30 -8.90
CA THR A 83 -0.82 -0.72 -8.71
C THR A 83 -2.21 -0.05 -8.70
N VAL A 84 -3.16 -0.64 -9.44
CA VAL A 84 -4.57 -0.20 -9.46
C VAL A 84 -5.44 -1.29 -8.83
N ILE A 85 -6.20 -0.91 -7.80
CA ILE A 85 -7.13 -1.77 -7.04
C ILE A 85 -8.52 -1.16 -7.07
#